data_AF-A0A8E2AZP3-F1
#
_entry.id   AF-A0A8E2AZP3-F1
#
_cell.length_a   1.000
_cell.length_b   1.000
_cell.length_c   1.000
_cell.angle_alpha   90.00
_cell.angle_beta   90.00
_cell.angle_gamma   90.00
#
_symmetry.space_group_name_H-M   'P 1'
#
loop_
_entity.id
_entity.type
_entity.pdbx_description
1 polymer ?
#
loop_
_entity_poly.entity_id
_entity_poly.type
_entity_poly.pdbx_seq_one_letter_code
_entity_poly.pdbx_strand_id
1 'polypeptide(L)'
;MSLQDVFTATYRKARAVRPLARVTKSKLQRFCMDISLVALSVRTSYLFDAFALPSSHSTQRLEGTLTTLIMALREEISVFKNVLLVHEPASDQLFVLNMGLLRQRLLEPDRTLEHASTDKCQWIRFVRASENPTLLPFAPPQVLEILRNLSVFTEDPIPPYLTLTSQEPLDASALVPLAAFLLEYPIAYVPQSIGQSGYLTNVPLDVYECTLVWSDHATELSHGAHLMLKFSCPCAIGDVDKDVCPPSLVQHITRRFGERLTGVGFSGKLAVRHYTETLPRIAL
;
A
#
# COMPACT_ATOMS: atom_id res chain seq x y z
N MET A 1 -17.02 -14.26 1.21
CA MET A 1 -15.89 -14.98 1.85
C MET A 1 -15.32 -14.03 2.89
N SER A 2 -15.13 -14.48 4.13
CA SER A 2 -14.63 -13.58 5.18
C SER A 2 -13.11 -13.37 5.07
N LEU A 3 -12.58 -12.31 5.71
CA LEU A 3 -11.12 -12.11 5.83
C LEU A 3 -10.40 -13.33 6.41
N GLN A 4 -11.03 -13.97 7.39
CA GLN A 4 -10.52 -15.15 8.08
C GLN A 4 -10.38 -16.37 7.14
N ASP A 5 -11.37 -16.60 6.27
CA ASP A 5 -11.35 -17.68 5.29
C ASP A 5 -10.24 -17.47 4.26
N VAL A 6 -10.16 -16.25 3.71
CA VAL A 6 -9.14 -15.88 2.71
C VAL A 6 -7.75 -16.02 3.30
N PHE A 7 -7.52 -15.46 4.49
CA PHE A 7 -6.24 -15.59 5.19
C PHE A 7 -5.83 -17.06 5.36
N THR A 8 -6.76 -17.90 5.83
CA THR A 8 -6.46 -19.31 6.14
C THR A 8 -6.02 -20.05 4.88
N ALA A 9 -6.73 -19.85 3.77
CA ALA A 9 -6.38 -20.42 2.48
C ALA A 9 -5.06 -19.85 1.94
N THR A 10 -4.85 -18.53 2.05
CA THR A 10 -3.59 -17.87 1.68
C THR A 10 -2.39 -18.42 2.44
N TYR A 11 -2.49 -18.54 3.76
CA TYR A 11 -1.42 -19.08 4.60
C TYR A 11 -1.12 -20.55 4.25
N ARG A 12 -2.15 -21.37 4.05
CA ARG A 12 -2.00 -22.78 3.63
C ARG A 12 -1.25 -22.89 2.30
N LYS A 13 -1.63 -22.11 1.29
CA LYS A 13 -0.96 -22.10 -0.02
C LYS A 13 0.47 -21.58 0.08
N ALA A 14 0.70 -20.52 0.85
CA ALA A 14 2.04 -19.99 1.08
C ALA A 14 2.96 -21.02 1.76
N ARG A 15 2.46 -21.80 2.72
CA ARG A 15 3.21 -22.91 3.33
C ARG A 15 3.54 -24.05 2.38
N ALA A 16 2.75 -24.26 1.33
CA ALA A 16 3.03 -25.26 0.30
C ALA A 16 4.14 -24.82 -0.68
N VAL A 17 4.42 -23.51 -0.76
CA VAL A 17 5.49 -22.96 -1.61
C VAL A 17 6.83 -23.08 -0.87
N ARG A 18 7.71 -23.96 -1.36
CA ARG A 18 8.95 -24.38 -0.66
C ARG A 18 9.83 -23.23 -0.14
N PRO A 19 10.10 -22.15 -0.89
CA PRO A 19 10.87 -21.02 -0.36
C PRO A 19 10.17 -20.32 0.82
N LEU A 20 8.85 -20.14 0.74
CA LEU A 20 8.04 -19.48 1.77
C LEU A 20 7.83 -20.36 3.01
N ALA A 21 7.85 -21.68 2.86
CA ALA A 21 7.78 -22.63 3.98
C ALA A 21 8.94 -22.48 4.98
N ARG A 22 10.06 -21.88 4.56
CA ARG A 22 11.24 -21.61 5.40
C ARG A 22 11.15 -20.29 6.17
N VAL A 23 10.19 -19.43 5.83
CA VAL A 23 9.96 -18.17 6.53
C VAL A 23 9.37 -18.46 7.92
N THR A 24 9.79 -17.71 8.93
CA THR A 24 9.24 -17.80 10.29
C THR A 24 7.72 -17.63 10.28
N LYS A 25 6.99 -18.41 11.08
CA LYS A 25 5.52 -18.37 11.17
C LYS A 25 4.97 -16.94 11.26
N SER A 26 5.51 -16.11 12.16
CA SER A 26 5.05 -14.74 12.37
C SER A 26 5.17 -13.84 11.13
N LYS A 27 6.34 -13.84 10.45
CA LYS A 27 6.55 -13.06 9.23
C LYS A 27 5.65 -13.54 8.08
N LEU A 28 5.50 -14.86 7.93
CA LEU A 28 4.62 -15.42 6.91
C LEU A 28 3.15 -15.09 7.18
N GLN A 29 2.71 -15.12 8.44
CA GLN A 29 1.36 -14.70 8.83
C GLN A 29 1.12 -13.23 8.48
N ARG A 30 2.04 -12.31 8.79
CA ARG A 30 1.90 -10.88 8.41
C ARG A 30 1.74 -10.71 6.90
N PHE A 31 2.67 -11.30 6.13
CA PHE A 31 2.62 -11.30 4.68
C PHE A 31 1.30 -11.84 4.12
N CYS A 32 0.82 -12.98 4.64
CA CYS A 32 -0.45 -13.56 4.20
C CYS A 32 -1.65 -12.68 4.57
N MET A 33 -1.62 -11.99 5.71
CA MET A 33 -2.65 -11.03 6.10
C MET A 33 -2.67 -9.84 5.14
N ASP A 34 -1.53 -9.24 4.84
CA ASP A 34 -1.45 -8.09 3.94
C ASP A 34 -1.93 -8.42 2.52
N ILE A 35 -1.53 -9.57 1.98
CA ILE A 35 -2.04 -10.02 0.68
C ILE A 35 -3.55 -10.30 0.73
N SER A 36 -4.07 -10.83 1.83
CA SER A 36 -5.51 -11.08 1.98
C SER A 36 -6.31 -9.78 1.99
N LEU A 37 -5.79 -8.74 2.66
CA LEU A 37 -6.37 -7.39 2.65
C LEU A 37 -6.37 -6.77 1.25
N VAL A 38 -5.32 -7.03 0.45
CA VAL A 38 -5.27 -6.64 -0.96
C VAL A 38 -6.31 -7.40 -1.79
N ALA A 39 -6.37 -8.73 -1.68
CA ALA A 39 -7.30 -9.56 -2.43
C ALA A 39 -8.76 -9.24 -2.14
N LEU A 40 -9.08 -8.87 -0.90
CA LEU A 40 -10.42 -8.49 -0.47
C LEU A 40 -10.77 -7.01 -0.72
N SER A 41 -9.91 -6.28 -1.45
CA SER A 41 -10.12 -4.85 -1.75
C SER A 41 -10.25 -3.97 -0.50
N VAL A 42 -9.66 -4.38 0.64
CA VAL A 42 -9.50 -3.49 1.79
C VAL A 42 -8.38 -2.48 1.50
N ARG A 43 -7.29 -2.97 0.90
CA ARG A 43 -6.12 -2.23 0.46
C ARG A 43 -5.95 -2.39 -1.06
N THR A 44 -5.46 -1.37 -1.74
CA THR A 44 -5.16 -1.44 -3.17
C THR A 44 -3.89 -2.24 -3.42
N SER A 45 -2.85 -2.01 -2.61
CA SER A 45 -1.58 -2.68 -2.76
C SER A 45 -0.86 -2.94 -1.43
N TYR A 46 0.12 -3.82 -1.50
CA TYR A 46 1.10 -4.14 -0.47
C TYR A 46 2.49 -4.17 -1.10
N LEU A 47 3.45 -3.47 -0.51
CA LEU A 47 4.86 -3.51 -0.89
C LEU A 47 5.51 -4.70 -0.18
N PHE A 48 6.18 -5.58 -0.94
CA PHE A 48 6.84 -6.73 -0.36
C PHE A 48 8.15 -6.34 0.33
N ASP A 49 8.14 -6.28 1.65
CA ASP A 49 9.31 -5.98 2.49
C ASP A 49 9.46 -6.90 3.73
N ALA A 50 8.51 -7.82 3.94
CA ALA A 50 8.42 -8.61 5.18
C ALA A 50 9.63 -9.50 5.48
N PHE A 51 10.33 -9.99 4.44
CA PHE A 51 11.51 -10.85 4.60
C PHE A 51 12.34 -10.94 3.32
N ALA A 52 13.65 -11.08 3.49
CA ALA A 52 14.54 -11.52 2.43
C ALA A 52 14.55 -13.06 2.34
N LEU A 53 14.51 -13.59 1.12
CA LEU A 53 14.82 -15.01 0.89
C LEU A 53 16.35 -15.16 0.80
N PRO A 54 16.95 -16.27 1.27
CA PRO A 54 18.39 -16.47 1.24
C PRO A 54 19.00 -16.21 -0.14
N SER A 55 20.01 -15.34 -0.16
CA SER A 55 20.61 -14.64 -1.32
C SER A 55 21.44 -15.51 -2.26
N SER A 56 21.32 -16.83 -2.22
CA SER A 56 22.04 -17.68 -3.19
C SER A 56 21.47 -17.58 -4.60
N HIS A 57 20.37 -16.84 -4.82
CA HIS A 57 19.68 -16.73 -6.10
C HIS A 57 19.01 -15.35 -6.30
N SER A 58 19.06 -14.86 -7.55
CA SER A 58 18.58 -13.56 -8.05
C SER A 58 17.12 -13.21 -7.71
N THR A 59 16.75 -11.91 -7.78
CA THR A 59 15.38 -11.38 -7.62
C THR A 59 14.34 -12.11 -8.47
N GLN A 60 14.74 -12.58 -9.65
CA GLN A 60 13.93 -13.46 -10.52
C GLN A 60 13.34 -14.69 -9.79
N ARG A 61 14.01 -15.22 -8.76
CA ARG A 61 13.45 -16.32 -7.95
C ARG A 61 12.37 -15.84 -6.98
N LEU A 62 12.48 -14.64 -6.42
CA LEU A 62 11.45 -14.08 -5.56
C LEU A 62 10.20 -13.77 -6.38
N GLU A 63 10.36 -13.10 -7.52
CA GLU A 63 9.29 -12.86 -8.50
C GLU A 63 8.59 -14.16 -8.90
N GLY A 64 9.34 -15.19 -9.30
CA GLY A 64 8.79 -16.50 -9.66
C GLY A 64 8.07 -17.19 -8.50
N THR A 65 8.60 -17.08 -7.27
CA THR A 65 7.98 -17.63 -6.06
C THR A 65 6.64 -16.97 -5.77
N LEU A 66 6.59 -15.63 -5.78
CA LEU A 66 5.38 -14.87 -5.52
C LEU A 66 4.34 -15.04 -6.65
N THR A 67 4.78 -15.06 -7.91
CA THR A 67 3.91 -15.34 -9.06
C THR A 67 3.28 -16.73 -8.95
N THR A 68 4.06 -17.75 -8.58
CA THR A 68 3.55 -19.11 -8.34
C THR A 68 2.48 -19.12 -7.24
N LEU A 69 2.71 -18.39 -6.15
CA LEU A 69 1.73 -18.25 -5.07
C LEU A 69 0.43 -17.58 -5.58
N ILE A 70 0.53 -16.46 -6.29
CA ILE A 70 -0.64 -15.74 -6.82
C ILE A 70 -1.45 -16.62 -7.77
N MET A 71 -0.80 -17.37 -8.67
CA MET A 71 -1.48 -18.31 -9.55
C MET A 71 -2.22 -19.40 -8.76
N ALA A 72 -1.54 -20.04 -7.79
CA ALA A 72 -2.15 -21.07 -6.96
C ALA A 72 -3.33 -20.55 -6.11
N LEU A 73 -3.33 -19.26 -5.77
CA LEU A 73 -4.43 -18.60 -5.06
C LEU A 73 -5.59 -18.24 -5.99
N ARG A 74 -5.32 -17.80 -7.22
CA ARG A 74 -6.34 -17.53 -8.24
C ARG A 74 -7.15 -18.77 -8.61
N GLU A 75 -6.48 -19.93 -8.65
CA GLU A 75 -7.12 -21.22 -8.91
C GLU A 75 -8.07 -21.65 -7.80
N GLU A 76 -7.76 -21.31 -6.53
CA GLU A 76 -8.54 -21.76 -5.38
C GLU A 76 -9.56 -20.72 -4.88
N ILE A 77 -9.25 -19.42 -5.01
CA ILE A 77 -9.98 -18.34 -4.34
C ILE A 77 -10.31 -17.24 -5.36
N SER A 78 -11.60 -17.05 -5.63
CA SER A 78 -12.06 -16.11 -6.67
C SER A 78 -11.67 -14.65 -6.43
N VAL A 79 -11.49 -14.22 -5.16
CA VAL A 79 -11.09 -12.83 -4.86
C VAL A 79 -9.68 -12.49 -5.37
N PHE A 80 -8.83 -13.50 -5.62
CA PHE A 80 -7.49 -13.30 -6.17
C PHE A 80 -7.46 -13.06 -7.68
N LYS A 81 -8.59 -13.22 -8.40
CA LYS A 81 -8.64 -13.03 -9.86
C LYS A 81 -8.17 -11.65 -10.31
N ASN A 82 -8.36 -10.64 -9.47
CA ASN A 82 -7.93 -9.26 -9.74
C ASN A 82 -6.57 -8.90 -9.12
N VAL A 83 -5.88 -9.85 -8.50
CA VAL A 83 -4.61 -9.61 -7.80
C VAL A 83 -3.44 -10.04 -8.67
N LEU A 84 -2.46 -9.18 -8.89
CA LEU A 84 -1.23 -9.49 -9.62
C LEU A 84 0.01 -8.95 -8.89
N LEU A 85 1.19 -9.43 -9.29
CA LEU A 85 2.47 -8.93 -8.83
C LEU A 85 3.00 -7.88 -9.81
N VAL A 86 3.29 -6.68 -9.34
CA VAL A 86 3.93 -5.60 -10.11
C VAL A 86 5.38 -5.49 -9.69
N HIS A 87 6.31 -5.50 -10.64
CA HIS A 87 7.75 -5.27 -10.41
C HIS A 87 8.17 -3.93 -10.96
N GLU A 88 8.85 -3.14 -10.15
CA GLU A 88 9.57 -1.95 -10.60
C GLU A 88 11.08 -2.28 -10.63
N PRO A 89 11.68 -2.41 -11.83
CA PRO A 89 13.01 -2.97 -11.97
C PRO A 89 14.14 -2.03 -11.51
N ALA A 90 13.94 -0.70 -11.49
CA ALA A 90 15.02 0.23 -11.12
C ALA A 90 15.33 0.19 -9.62
N SER A 91 14.31 0.03 -8.79
CA SER A 91 14.41 -0.08 -7.33
C SER A 91 14.32 -1.52 -6.80
N ASP A 92 14.08 -2.47 -7.70
CA ASP A 92 13.83 -3.87 -7.37
C ASP A 92 12.65 -4.09 -6.41
N GLN A 93 11.66 -3.20 -6.46
CA GLN A 93 10.48 -3.24 -5.60
C GLN A 93 9.38 -4.10 -6.21
N LEU A 94 8.71 -4.88 -5.35
CA LEU A 94 7.61 -5.76 -5.72
C LEU A 94 6.34 -5.36 -4.98
N PHE A 95 5.27 -5.10 -5.73
CA PHE A 95 3.96 -4.74 -5.21
C PHE A 95 2.96 -5.86 -5.50
N VAL A 96 2.21 -6.30 -4.50
CA VAL A 96 1.00 -7.09 -4.73
C VAL A 96 -0.15 -6.10 -4.92
N LEU A 97 -0.82 -6.13 -6.06
CA LEU A 97 -1.76 -5.10 -6.50
C LEU A 97 -3.13 -5.70 -6.82
N ASN A 98 -4.19 -5.10 -6.30
CA ASN A 98 -5.56 -5.37 -6.71
C ASN A 98 -5.97 -4.40 -7.82
N MET A 99 -6.00 -4.90 -9.06
CA MET A 99 -6.33 -4.12 -10.24
C MET A 99 -7.77 -3.64 -10.26
N GLY A 100 -8.70 -4.42 -9.70
CA GLY A 100 -10.11 -4.03 -9.63
C GLY A 100 -10.28 -2.76 -8.79
N LEU A 101 -9.69 -2.76 -7.60
CA LEU A 101 -9.73 -1.59 -6.70
C LEU A 101 -8.92 -0.41 -7.25
N LEU A 102 -7.76 -0.65 -7.88
CA LEU A 102 -7.00 0.42 -8.53
C LEU A 102 -7.83 1.11 -9.61
N ARG A 103 -8.45 0.36 -10.52
CA ARG A 103 -9.31 0.92 -11.58
C ARG A 103 -10.49 1.69 -10.99
N GLN A 104 -11.15 1.15 -9.96
CA GLN A 104 -12.23 1.87 -9.27
C GLN A 104 -11.74 3.23 -8.75
N ARG A 105 -10.60 3.27 -8.07
CA ARG A 105 -10.03 4.51 -7.53
C ARG A 105 -9.65 5.54 -8.61
N LEU A 106 -9.24 5.08 -9.79
CA LEU A 106 -8.91 5.95 -10.92
C LEU A 106 -10.15 6.45 -11.68
N LEU A 107 -11.26 5.70 -11.63
CA LEU A 107 -12.55 6.04 -12.22
C LEU A 107 -13.46 6.84 -11.29
N GLU A 108 -13.22 6.78 -9.97
CA GLU A 108 -13.97 7.56 -8.99
C GLU A 108 -13.92 9.04 -9.42
N PRO A 109 -15.07 9.68 -9.70
CA PRO A 109 -15.14 11.04 -10.25
C PRO A 109 -14.57 12.12 -9.32
N ASP A 110 -14.00 11.74 -8.19
CA ASP A 110 -13.13 12.57 -7.36
C ASP A 110 -11.74 12.70 -8.00
N ARG A 111 -11.62 13.72 -8.87
CA ARG A 111 -10.65 14.84 -8.83
C ARG A 111 -9.20 14.56 -8.39
N THR A 112 -8.69 13.33 -8.43
CA THR A 112 -7.40 12.96 -7.83
C THR A 112 -6.20 13.33 -8.68
N LEU A 113 -6.38 13.58 -9.98
CA LEU A 113 -5.25 13.68 -10.90
C LEU A 113 -5.15 14.98 -11.70
N GLU A 114 -6.25 15.63 -12.08
CA GLU A 114 -6.17 16.76 -13.05
C GLU A 114 -7.03 18.00 -12.74
N HIS A 115 -8.02 17.93 -11.86
CA HIS A 115 -8.96 19.06 -11.66
C HIS A 115 -9.06 19.46 -10.19
N ALA A 116 -8.33 20.52 -9.83
CA ALA A 116 -8.46 21.26 -8.57
C ALA A 116 -9.79 22.04 -8.56
N SER A 117 -10.92 21.33 -8.49
CA SER A 117 -12.19 21.98 -8.23
C SER A 117 -12.43 22.02 -6.73
N THR A 118 -12.90 23.17 -6.29
CA THR A 118 -12.81 23.78 -4.95
C THR A 118 -13.61 23.10 -3.84
N ASP A 119 -14.09 21.87 -4.01
CA ASP A 119 -15.15 21.35 -3.12
C ASP A 119 -15.21 19.85 -2.86
N LYS A 120 -14.13 19.07 -3.11
CA LYS A 120 -14.13 17.64 -2.71
C LYS A 120 -12.79 17.18 -2.15
N CYS A 121 -12.89 16.46 -1.04
CA CYS A 121 -11.82 15.81 -0.28
C CYS A 121 -11.07 14.80 -1.16
N GLN A 122 -9.93 15.20 -1.75
CA GLN A 122 -9.02 14.24 -2.37
C GLN A 122 -8.54 13.25 -1.30
N TRP A 123 -8.39 11.96 -1.61
CA TRP A 123 -7.86 11.00 -0.63
C TRP A 123 -6.36 11.21 -0.36
N ILE A 124 -5.61 11.59 -1.41
CA ILE A 124 -4.16 11.69 -1.38
C ILE A 124 -3.74 13.14 -1.56
N ARG A 125 -2.86 13.62 -0.68
CA ARG A 125 -2.14 14.88 -0.83
C ARG A 125 -0.71 14.62 -1.23
N PHE A 126 -0.27 15.30 -2.29
CA PHE A 126 1.13 15.29 -2.69
C PHE A 126 1.88 16.38 -1.93
N VAL A 127 2.94 16.01 -1.23
CA VAL A 127 3.71 16.91 -0.38
C VAL A 127 5.15 16.94 -0.85
N ARG A 128 5.67 18.12 -1.17
CA ARG A 128 7.09 18.30 -1.47
C ARG A 128 7.91 17.98 -0.22
N ALA A 129 8.81 17.01 -0.31
CA ALA A 129 9.65 16.59 0.79
C ALA A 129 10.91 17.48 0.89
N SER A 130 10.79 18.58 1.61
CA SER A 130 11.86 19.57 1.85
C SER A 130 11.89 19.98 3.33
N GLU A 131 12.86 20.81 3.73
CA GLU A 131 12.90 21.41 5.09
C GLU A 131 11.65 22.24 5.41
N ASN A 132 11.02 22.79 4.37
CA ASN A 132 9.76 23.51 4.43
C ASN A 132 8.73 22.79 3.55
N PRO A 133 8.03 21.78 4.08
CA PRO A 133 7.10 20.95 3.30
C PRO A 133 5.96 21.80 2.75
N THR A 134 5.60 21.57 1.49
CA THR A 134 4.51 22.29 0.84
C THR A 134 3.58 21.33 0.11
N LEU A 135 2.28 21.64 0.12
CA LEU A 135 1.30 20.94 -0.70
C LEU A 135 1.56 21.22 -2.18
N LEU A 136 1.57 20.16 -2.97
CA LEU A 136 1.57 20.25 -4.42
C LEU A 136 0.12 20.24 -4.91
N PRO A 137 -0.21 21.08 -5.90
CA PRO A 137 -1.58 21.16 -6.42
C PRO A 137 -1.99 19.91 -7.22
N PHE A 138 -1.02 19.17 -7.74
CA PHE A 138 -1.23 18.00 -8.60
C PHE A 138 -0.19 16.91 -8.33
N ALA A 139 -0.53 15.68 -8.71
CA ALA A 139 0.42 14.58 -8.74
C ALA A 139 1.55 14.86 -9.75
N PRO A 140 2.76 14.31 -9.55
CA PRO A 140 3.81 14.37 -10.57
C PRO A 140 3.33 13.76 -11.90
N PRO A 141 3.57 14.39 -13.06
CA PRO A 141 3.07 13.92 -14.36
C PRO A 141 3.46 12.47 -14.68
N GLN A 142 4.68 12.05 -14.32
CA GLN A 142 5.14 10.68 -14.53
C GLN A 142 4.33 9.66 -13.70
N VAL A 143 3.92 10.01 -12.47
CA VAL A 143 3.03 9.18 -11.67
C VAL A 143 1.68 9.02 -12.37
N LEU A 144 1.13 10.12 -12.90
CA LEU A 144 -0.13 10.09 -13.66
C LEU A 144 -0.06 9.19 -14.89
N GLU A 145 1.04 9.29 -15.65
CA GLU A 145 1.27 8.47 -16.83
C GLU A 145 1.31 6.98 -16.48
N ILE A 146 2.04 6.59 -15.44
CA ILE A 146 2.12 5.19 -14.98
C ILE A 146 0.74 4.69 -14.53
N LEU A 147 0.02 5.49 -13.74
CA LEU A 147 -1.32 5.12 -13.28
C LEU A 147 -2.31 4.96 -14.44
N ARG A 148 -2.22 5.80 -15.47
CA ARG A 148 -3.00 5.66 -16.71
C ARG A 148 -2.64 4.37 -17.45
N ASN A 149 -1.35 4.10 -17.63
CA ASN A 149 -0.88 2.88 -18.29
C ASN A 149 -1.37 1.62 -17.56
N LEU A 150 -1.33 1.62 -16.22
CA LEU A 150 -1.90 0.56 -15.40
C LEU A 150 -3.42 0.46 -15.56
N SER A 151 -4.14 1.59 -15.66
CA SER A 151 -5.60 1.59 -15.80
C SER A 151 -6.11 1.03 -17.12
N VAL A 152 -5.38 1.29 -18.22
CA VAL A 152 -5.71 0.84 -19.58
C VAL A 152 -5.37 -0.64 -19.76
N PHE A 153 -4.62 -1.24 -18.85
CA PHE A 153 -4.40 -2.66 -18.85
C PHE A 153 -5.74 -3.39 -18.63
N THR A 154 -6.33 -3.96 -19.69
CA THR A 154 -7.69 -4.56 -19.70
C THR A 154 -7.70 -6.06 -20.01
N GLU A 155 -6.55 -6.75 -20.00
CA GLU A 155 -6.53 -8.18 -20.31
C GLU A 155 -7.44 -8.97 -19.35
N ASP A 156 -8.23 -9.88 -19.90
CA ASP A 156 -9.02 -10.87 -19.17
C ASP A 156 -8.66 -12.28 -19.71
N PRO A 157 -8.03 -13.15 -18.90
CA PRO A 157 -7.61 -12.91 -17.52
C PRO A 157 -6.42 -11.96 -17.43
N ILE A 158 -6.41 -11.12 -16.39
CA ILE A 158 -5.26 -10.26 -16.04
C ILE A 158 -4.04 -11.17 -15.81
N PRO A 159 -2.81 -10.85 -16.28
CA PRO A 159 -1.64 -11.67 -16.03
C PRO A 159 -1.33 -11.72 -14.53
N PRO A 160 -0.65 -12.78 -14.05
CA PRO A 160 -0.27 -12.89 -12.63
C PRO A 160 0.90 -11.96 -12.26
N TYR A 161 1.60 -11.44 -13.27
CA TYR A 161 2.81 -10.65 -13.14
C TYR A 161 2.84 -9.52 -14.19
N LEU A 162 3.35 -8.35 -13.80
CA LEU A 162 3.55 -7.19 -14.66
C LEU A 162 4.86 -6.49 -14.27
N THR A 163 5.67 -6.10 -15.24
CA THR A 163 6.82 -5.22 -15.00
C THR A 163 6.43 -3.79 -15.38
N LEU A 164 6.68 -2.82 -14.51
CA LEU A 164 6.55 -1.40 -14.83
C LEU A 164 7.63 -1.04 -15.84
N THR A 165 7.21 -0.77 -17.06
CA THR A 165 8.08 -0.22 -18.10
C THR A 165 7.79 1.26 -18.24
N SER A 166 8.85 2.06 -18.25
CA SER A 166 8.81 3.48 -18.61
C SER A 166 9.93 3.75 -19.60
N GLN A 167 9.81 4.84 -20.36
CA GLN A 167 10.84 5.24 -21.33
C GLN A 167 12.18 5.50 -20.63
N GLU A 168 12.12 5.98 -19.38
CA GLU A 168 13.26 6.22 -18.52
C GLU A 168 13.07 5.49 -17.18
N PRO A 169 14.15 5.04 -16.52
CA PRO A 169 14.06 4.46 -15.17
C PRO A 169 13.33 5.42 -14.22
N LEU A 170 12.44 4.88 -13.38
CA LEU A 170 11.74 5.69 -12.39
C LEU A 170 12.72 6.14 -11.32
N ASP A 171 12.84 7.44 -11.14
CA ASP A 171 13.61 7.99 -10.03
C ASP A 171 12.77 8.08 -8.75
N ALA A 172 13.39 8.48 -7.64
CA ALA A 172 12.71 8.61 -6.36
C ALA A 172 11.56 9.65 -6.39
N SER A 173 11.63 10.67 -7.27
CA SER A 173 10.62 11.72 -7.39
C SER A 173 9.31 11.20 -7.97
N ALA A 174 9.35 10.12 -8.76
CA ALA A 174 8.18 9.41 -9.26
C ALA A 174 7.84 8.16 -8.43
N LEU A 175 8.85 7.37 -8.03
CA LEU A 175 8.64 6.09 -7.35
C LEU A 175 8.02 6.24 -5.96
N VAL A 176 8.53 7.15 -5.12
CA VAL A 176 8.01 7.38 -3.77
C VAL A 176 6.52 7.78 -3.79
N PRO A 177 6.09 8.79 -4.56
CA PRO A 177 4.67 9.13 -4.61
C PRO A 177 3.82 8.06 -5.32
N LEU A 178 4.36 7.32 -6.29
CA LEU A 178 3.67 6.17 -6.89
C LEU A 178 3.41 5.08 -5.84
N ALA A 179 4.43 4.70 -5.07
CA ALA A 179 4.31 3.72 -4.00
C ALA A 179 3.27 4.17 -2.96
N ALA A 180 3.33 5.42 -2.50
CA ALA A 180 2.33 5.98 -1.59
C ALA A 180 0.90 5.91 -2.18
N PHE A 181 0.73 6.19 -3.47
CA PHE A 181 -0.57 6.06 -4.14
C PHE A 181 -1.08 4.62 -4.18
N LEU A 182 -0.24 3.67 -4.57
CA LEU A 182 -0.57 2.25 -4.65
C LEU A 182 -0.89 1.69 -3.25
N LEU A 183 -0.13 2.10 -2.24
CA LEU A 183 -0.31 1.74 -0.84
C LEU A 183 -1.45 2.51 -0.14
N GLU A 184 -2.21 3.34 -0.86
CA GLU A 184 -3.31 4.15 -0.29
C GLU A 184 -2.90 5.01 0.91
N TYR A 185 -1.71 5.59 0.88
CA TYR A 185 -1.30 6.55 1.89
C TYR A 185 -2.02 7.88 1.63
N PRO A 186 -2.60 8.52 2.66
CA PRO A 186 -3.22 9.83 2.49
C PRO A 186 -2.21 10.93 2.12
N ILE A 187 -0.93 10.71 2.42
CA ILE A 187 0.17 11.62 2.10
C ILE A 187 1.15 10.90 1.19
N ALA A 188 1.45 11.51 0.04
CA ALA A 188 2.44 11.05 -0.92
C ALA A 188 3.57 12.07 -0.99
N TYR A 189 4.72 11.72 -0.44
CA TYR A 189 5.90 12.58 -0.49
C TYR A 189 6.49 12.61 -1.90
N VAL A 190 6.90 13.80 -2.34
CA VAL A 190 7.57 14.04 -3.62
C VAL A 190 8.97 14.60 -3.35
N PRO A 191 10.01 13.75 -3.40
CA PRO A 191 11.41 14.17 -3.34
C PRO A 191 11.77 15.24 -4.38
N GLN A 192 12.67 16.17 -4.05
CA GLN A 192 13.05 17.25 -4.97
C GLN A 192 14.13 16.84 -5.98
N SER A 193 15.03 15.92 -5.63
CA SER A 193 16.12 15.50 -6.50
C SER A 193 16.65 14.11 -6.17
N ILE A 194 17.25 13.48 -7.18
CA ILE A 194 17.98 12.23 -7.05
C ILE A 194 19.21 12.46 -6.16
N GLY A 195 19.28 11.76 -5.02
CA GLY A 195 20.45 11.79 -4.13
C GLY A 195 20.35 12.73 -2.92
N GLN A 196 19.22 13.40 -2.71
CA GLN A 196 18.98 14.10 -1.44
C GLN A 196 18.84 13.06 -0.32
N SER A 197 19.73 13.09 0.68
CA SER A 197 19.76 12.11 1.77
C SER A 197 19.15 12.61 3.09
N GLY A 198 18.54 13.80 3.07
CA GLY A 198 18.01 14.49 4.23
C GLY A 198 16.60 15.04 4.00
N TYR A 199 15.65 14.16 3.64
CA TYR A 199 14.25 14.55 3.56
C TYR A 199 13.71 14.86 4.95
N LEU A 200 13.01 16.00 5.08
CA LEU A 200 12.24 16.34 6.28
C LEU A 200 13.09 16.32 7.57
N THR A 201 14.37 16.71 7.45
CA THR A 201 15.33 16.72 8.56
C THR A 201 14.84 17.65 9.67
N ASN A 202 14.60 17.11 10.87
CA ASN A 202 14.07 17.85 12.03
C ASN A 202 12.69 18.50 11.79
N VAL A 203 11.93 18.00 10.82
CA VAL A 203 10.54 18.43 10.61
C VAL A 203 9.63 17.61 11.54
N PRO A 204 8.74 18.26 12.31
CA PRO A 204 7.75 17.54 13.12
C PRO A 204 6.71 16.86 12.22
N LEU A 205 6.41 15.61 12.54
CA LEU A 205 5.49 14.77 11.79
C LEU A 205 4.37 14.26 12.69
N ASP A 206 3.15 14.34 12.20
CA ASP A 206 2.04 13.52 12.69
C ASP A 206 2.17 12.12 12.10
N VAL A 207 2.41 11.13 12.96
CA VAL A 207 2.54 9.72 12.61
C VAL A 207 1.25 8.99 12.95
N TYR A 208 0.79 8.16 12.00
CA TYR A 208 -0.45 7.41 12.12
C TYR A 208 -0.18 5.91 12.00
N GLU A 209 -0.64 5.14 12.97
CA GLU A 209 -0.58 3.67 12.97
C GLU A 209 -2.00 3.11 12.95
N CYS A 210 -2.36 2.46 11.86
CA CYS A 210 -3.66 1.83 11.64
C CYS A 210 -3.54 0.33 11.92
N THR A 211 -4.17 -0.12 12.98
CA THR A 211 -4.01 -1.48 13.51
C THR A 211 -5.35 -2.21 13.52
N LEU A 212 -5.39 -3.42 12.97
CA LEU A 212 -6.51 -4.33 13.10
C LEU A 212 -6.42 -5.04 14.44
N VAL A 213 -7.46 -4.92 15.27
CA VAL A 213 -7.56 -5.55 16.59
C VAL A 213 -8.74 -6.51 16.58
N TRP A 214 -8.47 -7.80 16.72
CA TRP A 214 -9.51 -8.83 16.80
C TRP A 214 -10.23 -8.77 18.15
N SER A 215 -11.54 -9.01 18.13
CA SER A 215 -12.43 -9.01 19.31
C SER A 215 -12.33 -10.30 20.12
N ASP A 216 -12.12 -11.44 19.45
CA ASP A 216 -11.98 -12.75 20.09
C ASP A 216 -10.53 -13.20 20.17
N HIS A 217 -10.13 -13.69 21.36
CA HIS A 217 -8.85 -14.36 21.60
C HIS A 217 -8.84 -15.84 21.15
N ALA A 218 -9.94 -16.33 20.56
CA ALA A 218 -10.18 -17.76 20.37
C ALA A 218 -9.52 -18.36 19.12
N THR A 219 -9.01 -17.56 18.19
CA THR A 219 -8.40 -18.06 16.95
C THR A 219 -6.88 -18.07 17.06
N GLU A 220 -6.18 -19.06 16.48
CA GLU A 220 -4.70 -19.01 16.39
C GLU A 220 -4.17 -17.80 15.59
N LEU A 221 -5.08 -17.05 14.98
CA LEU A 221 -4.86 -15.77 14.31
C LEU A 221 -4.91 -14.55 15.22
N SER A 222 -5.48 -14.67 16.42
CA SER A 222 -5.59 -13.57 17.39
C SER A 222 -4.30 -13.34 18.19
N HIS A 223 -3.13 -13.62 17.61
CA HIS A 223 -1.81 -13.30 18.20
C HIS A 223 -1.48 -11.80 18.10
N GLY A 224 -2.41 -10.96 18.52
CA GLY A 224 -2.23 -9.53 18.66
C GLY A 224 -2.51 -8.75 17.38
N ALA A 225 -2.71 -7.47 17.59
CA ALA A 225 -2.75 -6.41 16.59
C ALA A 225 -1.98 -6.70 15.27
N HIS A 226 -2.62 -6.46 14.11
CA HIS A 226 -1.94 -6.40 12.81
C HIS A 226 -1.82 -4.96 12.35
N LEU A 227 -0.60 -4.46 12.19
CA LEU A 227 -0.36 -3.12 11.65
C LEU A 227 -0.64 -3.13 10.14
N MET A 228 -1.80 -2.60 9.74
CA MET A 228 -2.25 -2.56 8.35
C MET A 228 -1.59 -1.43 7.56
N LEU A 229 -1.36 -0.30 8.22
CA LEU A 229 -0.86 0.92 7.59
C LEU A 229 -0.10 1.76 8.62
N LYS A 230 1.08 2.23 8.25
CA LYS A 230 1.82 3.27 8.97
C LYS A 230 2.29 4.33 7.98
N PHE A 231 2.01 5.59 8.26
CA PHE A 231 2.44 6.72 7.43
C PHE A 231 2.60 7.97 8.31
N SER A 232 3.13 9.04 7.73
CA SER A 232 3.30 10.33 8.40
C SER A 232 2.80 11.48 7.53
N CYS A 233 2.49 12.60 8.17
CA CYS A 233 2.18 13.90 7.57
C CYS A 233 3.02 14.96 8.29
N PRO A 234 3.70 15.90 7.60
CA PRO A 234 4.35 17.00 8.31
C PRO A 234 3.28 17.87 9.00
N CYS A 235 3.49 18.21 10.27
CA CYS A 235 2.48 18.94 11.06
C CYS A 235 2.05 20.25 10.38
N ALA A 236 2.99 20.97 9.76
CA ALA A 236 2.74 22.19 9.01
C ALA A 236 1.74 22.01 7.84
N ILE A 237 1.62 20.80 7.28
CA ILE A 237 0.62 20.49 6.27
C ILE A 237 -0.76 20.33 6.90
N GLY A 238 -0.85 19.65 8.05
CA GLY A 238 -2.07 19.52 8.84
C GLY A 238 -2.61 20.85 9.37
N ASP A 239 -1.74 21.83 9.58
CA ASP A 239 -2.11 23.19 9.99
C ASP A 239 -2.76 24.00 8.85
N VAL A 240 -2.35 23.73 7.59
CA VAL A 240 -2.80 24.46 6.40
C VAL A 240 -4.03 23.80 5.76
N ASP A 241 -4.08 22.46 5.74
CA ASP A 241 -5.16 21.70 5.13
C ASP A 241 -5.97 20.92 6.18
N LYS A 242 -7.20 21.39 6.40
CA LYS A 242 -8.12 20.86 7.42
C LYS A 242 -8.55 19.41 7.18
N ASP A 243 -8.43 18.90 5.95
CA ASP A 243 -8.79 17.51 5.65
C ASP A 243 -7.72 16.52 6.13
N VAL A 244 -6.48 16.97 6.28
CA VAL A 244 -5.32 16.16 6.71
C VAL A 244 -4.82 16.53 8.11
N CYS A 245 -5.52 17.42 8.81
CA CYS A 245 -5.28 17.63 10.24
C CYS A 245 -5.65 16.36 11.02
N PRO A 246 -5.04 16.10 12.20
CA PRO A 246 -5.13 14.79 12.83
C PRO A 246 -6.55 14.27 13.11
N PRO A 247 -7.49 15.07 13.67
CA PRO A 247 -8.86 14.59 13.89
C PRO A 247 -9.59 14.20 12.60
N SER A 248 -9.51 15.05 11.57
CA SER A 248 -10.12 14.80 10.26
C SER A 248 -9.53 13.56 9.60
N LEU A 249 -8.21 13.43 9.64
CA LEU A 249 -7.52 12.32 8.99
C LEU A 249 -7.81 10.98 9.68
N VAL A 250 -7.85 10.94 11.02
CA VAL A 250 -8.28 9.77 11.79
C VAL A 250 -9.70 9.37 11.42
N GLN A 251 -10.62 10.34 11.31
CA GLN A 251 -12.00 10.08 10.91
C GLN A 251 -12.08 9.54 9.46
N HIS A 252 -11.35 10.14 8.53
CA HIS A 252 -11.31 9.73 7.12
C HIS A 252 -10.78 8.31 6.95
N ILE A 253 -9.69 7.96 7.64
CA ILE A 253 -9.11 6.62 7.66
C ILE A 253 -10.10 5.62 8.25
N THR A 254 -10.68 5.95 9.41
CA THR A 254 -11.62 5.07 10.12
C THR A 254 -12.83 4.78 9.26
N ARG A 255 -13.40 5.79 8.60
CA ARG A 255 -14.52 5.63 7.67
C ARG A 255 -14.11 4.78 6.46
N ARG A 256 -13.07 5.18 5.74
CA ARG A 256 -12.66 4.54 4.47
C ARG A 256 -12.33 3.05 4.65
N PHE A 257 -11.50 2.73 5.64
CA PHE A 257 -11.10 1.34 5.86
C PHE A 257 -12.11 0.57 6.72
N GLY A 258 -12.83 1.22 7.63
CA GLY A 258 -13.86 0.59 8.45
C GLY A 258 -15.03 0.04 7.63
N GLU A 259 -15.50 0.79 6.63
CA GLU A 259 -16.55 0.33 5.71
C GLU A 259 -16.10 -0.91 4.92
N ARG A 260 -14.87 -0.90 4.38
CA ARG A 260 -14.30 -2.03 3.65
C ARG A 260 -14.09 -3.26 4.53
N LEU A 261 -13.56 -3.07 5.74
CA LEU A 261 -13.36 -4.15 6.72
C LEU A 261 -14.71 -4.79 7.12
N THR A 262 -15.73 -3.97 7.34
CA THR A 262 -17.09 -4.46 7.62
C THR A 262 -17.63 -5.26 6.43
N GLY A 263 -17.44 -4.77 5.20
CA GLY A 263 -17.86 -5.44 3.97
C GLY A 263 -17.22 -6.82 3.75
N VAL A 264 -16.04 -7.07 4.32
CA VAL A 264 -15.34 -8.36 4.22
C VAL A 264 -15.53 -9.25 5.46
N GLY A 265 -16.48 -8.90 6.33
CA GLY A 265 -16.82 -9.68 7.52
C GLY A 265 -15.72 -9.69 8.58
N PHE A 266 -14.91 -8.63 8.69
CA PHE A 266 -13.96 -8.49 9.79
C PHE A 266 -14.71 -8.23 11.11
N SER A 267 -14.56 -9.14 12.08
CA SER A 267 -15.25 -9.06 13.38
C SER A 267 -14.53 -8.21 14.44
N GLY A 268 -13.34 -7.68 14.12
CA GLY A 268 -12.56 -6.83 15.00
C GLY A 268 -12.86 -5.34 14.84
N LYS A 269 -11.92 -4.51 15.30
CA LYS A 269 -11.96 -3.05 15.11
C LYS A 269 -10.68 -2.54 14.45
N LEU A 270 -10.82 -1.46 13.69
CA LEU A 270 -9.69 -0.66 13.23
C LEU A 270 -9.36 0.38 14.32
N ALA A 271 -8.17 0.28 14.90
CA ALA A 271 -7.64 1.27 15.82
C ALA A 271 -6.65 2.17 15.07
N VAL A 272 -6.88 3.49 15.11
CA VAL A 272 -5.94 4.47 14.55
C VAL A 272 -5.27 5.20 15.70
N ARG A 273 -3.96 5.02 15.84
CA ARG A 273 -3.14 5.76 16.80
C ARG A 273 -2.46 6.91 16.09
N HIS A 274 -2.53 8.10 16.68
CA HIS A 274 -1.82 9.29 16.24
C HIS A 274 -0.83 9.73 17.33
N TYR A 275 0.35 10.17 16.92
CA TYR A 275 1.34 10.80 17.78
C TYR A 275 2.27 11.68 16.94
N THR A 276 2.96 12.62 17.56
CA THR A 276 3.95 13.47 16.88
C THR A 276 5.35 12.94 17.10
N GLU A 277 6.18 12.95 16.06
CA GLU A 277 7.58 12.52 16.08
C GLU A 277 8.45 13.50 15.30
N THR A 278 9.70 13.68 15.72
CA THR A 278 10.69 14.48 14.99
C THR A 278 11.95 13.65 14.84
N LEU A 279 12.37 13.42 13.61
CA LEU A 279 13.51 12.57 13.30
C LEU A 279 14.62 13.40 12.66
N PRO A 280 15.90 13.05 12.91
CA PRO A 280 17.02 13.70 12.23
C PRO A 280 16.98 13.44 10.72
N ARG A 281 16.41 12.31 10.29
CA ARG A 281 16.21 11.93 8.89
C ARG A 281 15.01 10.99 8.77
N ILE A 282 14.30 11.06 7.65
CA ILE A 282 13.25 10.12 7.29
C ILE A 282 13.71 9.27 6.10
N ALA A 283 13.48 7.96 6.20
CA ALA A 283 13.54 7.07 5.04
C ALA A 283 12.20 7.15 4.31
N LEU A 284 12.22 7.58 3.05
CA LEU A 284 11.07 7.62 2.14
C LEU A 284 11.10 6.45 1.17
#